data_AF-A0AAC9I9M5-F1
#
_entry.id   AF-A0AAC9I9M5-F1
#
_cell.length_a   1.000
_cell.length_b   1.000
_cell.length_c   1.000
_cell.angle_alpha   90.00
_cell.angle_beta   90.00
_cell.angle_gamma   90.00
#
_symmetry.space_group_name_H-M   'P 1'
#
loop_
_entity.id
_entity.type
_entity.pdbx_description
1 polymer ?
#
loop_
_entity_poly.entity_id
_entity_poly.type
_entity_poly.pdbx_seq_one_letter_code
_entity_poly.pdbx_strand_id
1 'polypeptide(L)'
;MCGVLIMGPVVLAGSYLWARHQYENGPDVDGVLWRQVASVEDPFDRTLYSPTAGSVTALLDALDGDRWDGSPEGADALDFSRPTLVIHDIEEHTNALAFRVFLSSGERPGPPGQRARLPWESSAYFTCYGVTVTFTGSSPPSVAGADERACPSLLVSRMPSDSVYMVPSTFYG
;
A
#
# COMPACT_ATOMS: atom_id res chain seq x y z
N MET A 1 25.52 36.75 14.50
CA MET A 1 25.90 35.76 15.54
C MET A 1 24.62 35.12 16.05
N CYS A 2 24.61 33.78 16.03
CA CYS A 2 23.75 32.73 16.65
C CYS A 2 22.38 33.09 17.28
N GLY A 3 21.32 32.30 17.16
CA GLY A 3 21.22 30.91 16.72
C GLY A 3 19.76 30.46 16.57
N VAL A 4 19.57 29.49 15.68
CA VAL A 4 18.32 28.78 15.39
C VAL A 4 18.21 27.57 16.34
N LEU A 5 16.99 27.02 16.42
CA LEU A 5 16.60 25.67 16.86
C LEU A 5 16.37 25.50 18.35
N ILE A 6 15.10 25.34 18.76
CA ILE A 6 14.56 24.11 19.42
C ILE A 6 13.03 24.07 19.22
N MET A 7 12.55 23.67 18.04
CA MET A 7 11.14 23.27 17.81
C MET A 7 11.10 22.01 16.93
N GLY A 8 12.11 21.14 17.06
CA GLY A 8 12.22 19.86 16.35
C GLY A 8 11.73 18.61 17.10
N PRO A 9 11.84 18.48 18.43
CA PRO A 9 11.64 17.17 19.06
C PRO A 9 10.18 16.84 19.45
N VAL A 10 9.28 17.82 19.51
CA VAL A 10 7.90 17.60 20.00
C VAL A 10 6.99 16.99 18.94
N VAL A 11 7.21 17.33 17.66
CA VAL A 11 6.40 16.80 16.55
C VAL A 11 6.74 15.33 16.27
N LEU A 12 8.02 14.97 16.34
CA LEU A 12 8.49 13.58 16.19
C LEU A 12 8.02 12.67 17.34
N ALA A 13 7.93 13.21 18.56
CA ALA A 13 7.38 12.46 19.69
C ALA A 13 5.86 12.24 19.56
N GLY A 14 5.13 13.20 18.98
CA GLY A 14 3.68 13.09 18.74
C GLY A 14 3.32 12.06 17.68
N SER A 15 4.02 12.04 16.55
CA SER A 15 3.86 10.99 15.52
C SER A 15 4.32 9.63 16.03
N TYR A 16 5.41 9.55 16.78
CA TYR A 16 5.86 8.30 17.41
C TYR A 16 4.85 7.76 18.45
N LEU A 17 4.26 8.63 19.27
CA LEU A 17 3.25 8.23 20.26
C LEU A 17 1.91 7.89 19.62
N TRP A 18 1.55 8.54 18.50
CA TRP A 18 0.35 8.20 17.73
C TRP A 18 0.53 6.86 16.98
N ALA A 19 1.68 6.64 16.35
CA ALA A 19 2.07 5.35 15.76
C ALA A 19 2.12 4.25 16.84
N ARG A 20 2.62 4.56 18.05
CA ARG A 20 2.61 3.64 19.18
C ARG A 20 1.21 3.39 19.75
N HIS A 21 0.34 4.39 19.75
CA HIS A 21 -1.05 4.23 20.20
C HIS A 21 -1.87 3.39 19.22
N GLN A 22 -1.61 3.53 17.91
CA GLN A 22 -2.10 2.61 16.88
C GLN A 22 -1.46 1.21 17.01
N TYR A 23 -0.17 1.11 17.36
CA TYR A 23 0.52 -0.16 17.64
C TYR A 23 -0.06 -0.92 18.86
N GLU A 24 -0.55 -0.21 19.88
CA GLU A 24 -1.13 -0.82 21.09
C GLU A 24 -2.64 -1.09 20.98
N ASN A 25 -3.37 -0.50 20.01
CA ASN A 25 -4.84 -0.60 19.91
C ASN A 25 -5.39 -0.91 18.50
N GLY A 26 -4.54 -1.02 17.49
CA GLY A 26 -4.89 -1.49 16.15
C GLY A 26 -5.00 -3.02 16.10
N PRO A 27 -5.56 -3.60 15.01
CA PRO A 27 -5.46 -5.04 14.79
C PRO A 27 -3.97 -5.42 14.81
N ASP A 28 -3.60 -6.35 15.69
CA ASP A 28 -2.22 -6.76 15.99
C ASP A 28 -1.50 -7.24 14.72
N VAL A 29 -0.92 -6.32 13.96
CA VAL A 29 -0.09 -6.64 12.79
C VAL A 29 1.22 -7.15 13.33
N ASP A 30 1.38 -8.47 13.30
CA ASP A 30 2.68 -9.04 13.63
C ASP A 30 3.75 -8.48 12.66
N GLY A 31 4.99 -8.38 13.15
CA GLY A 31 6.07 -7.82 12.35
C GLY A 31 6.44 -8.64 11.10
N VAL A 32 5.89 -9.84 10.88
CA VAL A 32 6.12 -10.64 9.66
C VAL A 32 5.22 -10.13 8.54
N LEU A 33 3.91 -10.07 8.81
CA LEU A 33 2.93 -9.59 7.85
C LEU A 33 3.17 -8.12 7.47
N TRP A 34 3.58 -7.29 8.43
CA TRP A 34 4.03 -5.92 8.14
C TRP A 34 5.18 -5.88 7.13
N ARG A 35 6.24 -6.67 7.36
CA ARG A 35 7.41 -6.69 6.48
C ARG A 35 7.07 -7.20 5.08
N GLN A 36 6.10 -8.11 4.96
CA GLN A 36 5.62 -8.60 3.69
C GLN A 36 4.91 -7.51 2.88
N VAL A 37 3.99 -6.78 3.52
CA VAL A 37 3.35 -5.61 2.90
C VAL A 37 4.38 -4.56 2.52
N ALA A 38 5.22 -4.15 3.47
CA ALA A 38 6.23 -3.12 3.26
C ALA A 38 7.21 -3.47 2.12
N SER A 39 7.48 -4.76 1.88
CA SER A 39 8.37 -5.18 0.78
C SER A 39 7.82 -4.92 -0.61
N VAL A 40 6.49 -4.84 -0.75
CA VAL A 40 5.80 -4.55 -2.00
C VAL A 40 5.41 -3.08 -2.08
N GLU A 41 5.10 -2.46 -0.94
CA GLU A 41 4.83 -1.03 -0.85
C GLU A 41 6.08 -0.18 -1.15
N ASP A 42 7.23 -0.43 -0.50
CA ASP A 42 8.44 0.41 -0.62
C ASP A 42 8.95 0.62 -2.07
N PRO A 43 8.96 -0.41 -2.96
CA PRO A 43 9.29 -0.22 -4.37
C PRO A 43 8.36 0.77 -5.10
N PHE A 44 7.08 0.76 -4.75
CA PHE A 44 6.06 1.59 -5.35
C PHE A 44 5.99 2.98 -4.70
N ASP A 45 6.07 3.04 -3.38
CA ASP A 45 6.08 4.26 -2.56
C ASP A 45 7.17 5.22 -3.06
N ARG A 46 8.39 4.70 -3.30
CA ARG A 46 9.47 5.52 -3.87
C ARG A 46 9.20 6.01 -5.29
N THR A 47 8.67 5.17 -6.17
CA THR A 47 8.40 5.53 -7.57
C THR A 47 7.19 6.45 -7.71
N LEU A 48 6.25 6.40 -6.76
CA LEU A 48 5.09 7.27 -6.69
C LEU A 48 5.38 8.62 -6.06
N TYR A 49 5.92 8.69 -4.84
CA TYR A 49 6.07 9.96 -4.12
C TYR A 49 7.26 10.80 -4.61
N SER A 50 8.13 10.23 -5.43
CA SER A 50 9.20 10.95 -6.14
C SER A 50 9.29 10.49 -7.59
N PRO A 51 8.24 10.73 -8.40
CA PRO A 51 8.18 10.22 -9.75
C PRO A 51 9.22 10.96 -10.60
N THR A 52 10.22 10.23 -11.09
CA THR A 52 11.21 10.76 -12.04
C THR A 52 10.72 10.71 -13.49
N ALA A 53 9.58 10.04 -13.73
CA ALA A 53 8.97 9.91 -15.04
C ALA A 53 8.43 11.26 -15.53
N GLY A 54 8.88 11.68 -16.72
CA GLY A 54 8.48 12.96 -17.32
C GLY A 54 7.13 12.94 -18.04
N SER A 55 6.46 11.80 -18.12
CA SER A 55 5.16 11.64 -18.79
C SER A 55 4.31 10.55 -18.15
N VAL A 56 3.01 10.56 -18.44
CA VAL A 56 2.05 9.54 -18.01
C VAL A 56 2.49 8.15 -18.47
N THR A 57 2.84 7.98 -19.74
CA THR A 57 3.28 6.71 -20.31
C THR A 57 4.53 6.18 -19.60
N ALA A 58 5.54 7.04 -19.38
CA ALA A 58 6.77 6.64 -18.71
C ALA A 58 6.53 6.26 -17.24
N LEU A 59 5.52 6.87 -16.58
CA LEU A 59 5.12 6.47 -15.24
C LEU A 59 4.47 5.09 -15.29
N LEU A 60 3.48 4.87 -16.16
CA LEU A 60 2.80 3.58 -16.32
C LEU A 60 3.76 2.43 -16.59
N ASP A 61 4.78 2.64 -17.43
CA ASP A 61 5.82 1.64 -17.73
C ASP A 61 6.72 1.35 -16.53
N ALA A 62 6.88 2.31 -15.61
CA ALA A 62 7.72 2.18 -14.42
C ALA A 62 6.98 1.62 -13.19
N LEU A 63 5.64 1.66 -13.19
CA LEU A 63 4.84 1.11 -12.10
C LEU A 63 4.97 -0.42 -12.10
N ASP A 64 5.64 -0.93 -11.07
CA ASP A 64 5.74 -2.36 -10.77
C ASP A 64 4.46 -2.84 -10.08
N GLY A 65 3.96 -4.02 -10.48
CA GLY A 65 2.69 -4.57 -10.00
C GLY A 65 1.86 -5.25 -11.08
N ASP A 66 1.01 -6.19 -10.64
CA ASP A 66 0.10 -6.89 -11.53
C ASP A 66 -1.01 -5.95 -12.01
N ARG A 67 -1.40 -6.07 -13.28
CA ARG A 67 -2.49 -5.29 -13.86
C ARG A 67 -3.76 -6.11 -13.85
N TRP A 68 -4.84 -5.49 -13.38
CA TRP A 68 -6.15 -6.10 -13.40
C TRP A 68 -7.15 -5.21 -14.16
N ASP A 69 -7.87 -5.84 -15.08
CA ASP A 69 -8.82 -5.19 -16.00
C ASP A 69 -10.25 -5.11 -15.43
N GLY A 70 -10.46 -5.55 -14.18
CA GLY A 70 -11.77 -5.60 -13.54
C GLY A 70 -12.55 -6.89 -13.83
N SER A 71 -12.03 -7.80 -14.66
CA SER A 71 -12.71 -9.05 -15.01
C SER A 71 -12.59 -10.12 -13.92
N PRO A 72 -13.58 -11.03 -13.78
CA PRO A 72 -13.45 -12.21 -12.93
C PRO A 72 -12.26 -13.10 -13.31
N GLU A 73 -12.04 -13.32 -14.61
CA GLU A 73 -10.96 -14.16 -15.11
C GLU A 73 -9.58 -13.58 -14.76
N GLY A 74 -9.43 -12.25 -14.89
CA GLY A 74 -8.23 -11.54 -14.47
C GLY A 74 -8.01 -11.61 -12.95
N ALA A 75 -9.09 -11.55 -12.16
CA ALA A 75 -9.00 -11.68 -10.71
C ALA A 75 -8.54 -13.09 -10.28
N ASP A 76 -8.96 -14.12 -11.02
CA ASP A 76 -8.58 -15.52 -10.76
C ASP A 76 -7.13 -15.84 -11.18
N ALA A 77 -6.54 -15.00 -12.05
CA ALA A 77 -5.15 -15.14 -12.47
C ALA A 77 -4.14 -14.52 -11.48
N LEU A 78 -4.61 -13.72 -10.51
CA LEU A 78 -3.76 -13.09 -9.49
C LEU A 78 -3.40 -14.07 -8.38
N ASP A 79 -2.14 -14.06 -7.96
CA ASP A 79 -1.65 -14.90 -6.88
C ASP A 79 -1.57 -14.12 -5.56
N PHE A 80 -2.56 -14.33 -4.67
CA PHE A 80 -2.56 -13.75 -3.32
C PHE A 80 -1.93 -14.67 -2.26
N SER A 81 -1.32 -15.80 -2.64
CA SER A 81 -0.54 -16.61 -1.70
C SER A 81 0.79 -15.94 -1.34
N ARG A 82 1.23 -14.97 -2.14
CA ARG A 82 2.44 -14.16 -1.96
C ARG A 82 2.08 -12.66 -1.84
N PRO A 83 3.02 -11.83 -1.35
CA PRO A 83 2.84 -10.38 -1.36
C PRO A 83 2.59 -9.88 -2.79
N THR A 84 1.47 -9.19 -3.00
CA THR A 84 0.99 -8.84 -4.35
C THR A 84 0.39 -7.45 -4.35
N LEU A 85 0.80 -6.65 -5.33
CA LEU A 85 0.24 -5.33 -5.63
C LEU A 85 -0.49 -5.42 -6.96
N VAL A 86 -1.73 -4.94 -6.97
CA VAL A 86 -2.60 -4.95 -8.13
C VAL A 86 -2.98 -3.53 -8.47
N ILE A 87 -2.70 -3.10 -9.69
CA ILE A 87 -3.09 -1.79 -10.22
C ILE A 87 -4.29 -1.98 -11.13
N HIS A 88 -5.34 -1.20 -10.89
CA HIS A 88 -6.59 -1.27 -11.63
C HIS A 88 -7.26 0.11 -11.75
N ASP A 89 -8.38 0.19 -12.47
CA ASP A 89 -9.14 1.43 -12.71
C ASP A 89 -8.24 2.59 -13.18
N ILE A 90 -7.38 2.31 -14.17
CA ILE A 90 -6.43 3.30 -14.69
C ILE A 90 -7.16 4.31 -15.57
N GLU A 91 -7.07 5.58 -15.20
CA GLU A 91 -7.64 6.70 -15.91
C GLU A 91 -6.52 7.66 -16.34
N GLU A 92 -6.30 7.73 -17.65
CA GLU A 92 -5.33 8.64 -18.25
C GLU A 92 -5.99 9.97 -18.63
N HIS A 93 -5.33 11.06 -18.26
CA HIS A 93 -5.69 12.42 -18.66
C HIS A 93 -4.48 13.12 -19.28
N THR A 94 -4.72 14.26 -19.93
CA THR A 94 -3.68 15.02 -20.65
C THR A 94 -2.45 15.33 -19.80
N ASN A 95 -2.64 15.59 -18.50
CA ASN A 95 -1.57 15.97 -17.57
C ASN A 95 -1.71 15.28 -16.22
N ALA A 96 -2.50 14.21 -16.13
CA ALA A 96 -2.70 13.47 -14.90
C ALA A 96 -2.91 11.98 -15.18
N LEU A 97 -2.56 11.18 -14.19
CA LEU A 97 -2.81 9.75 -14.17
C LEU A 97 -3.48 9.41 -12.84
N ALA A 98 -4.67 8.82 -12.89
CA ALA A 98 -5.33 8.26 -11.72
C ALA A 98 -5.40 6.74 -11.85
N PHE A 99 -5.24 6.03 -10.74
CA PHE A 99 -5.43 4.58 -10.68
C PHE A 99 -5.73 4.16 -9.25
N ARG A 100 -6.15 2.92 -9.07
CA ARG A 100 -6.36 2.30 -7.76
C ARG A 100 -5.39 1.17 -7.54
N VAL A 101 -5.04 0.99 -6.28
CA VAL A 101 -4.14 -0.05 -5.80
C VAL A 101 -4.93 -0.95 -4.86
N PHE A 102 -4.81 -2.25 -5.08
CA PHE A 102 -5.11 -3.28 -4.09
C PHE A 102 -3.79 -3.93 -3.70
N LEU A 103 -3.47 -3.91 -2.41
CA LEU A 103 -2.24 -4.50 -1.90
C LEU A 103 -2.60 -5.63 -0.94
N SER A 104 -1.94 -6.77 -1.13
CA SER A 104 -2.04 -7.97 -0.29
C SER A 104 -0.67 -8.28 0.33
N SER A 105 -0.66 -8.62 1.62
CA SER A 105 0.54 -9.15 2.29
C SER A 105 0.97 -10.52 1.77
N GLY A 106 0.09 -11.22 1.04
CA GLY A 106 0.21 -12.65 0.83
C GLY A 106 -0.18 -13.47 2.05
N GLU A 107 -0.41 -14.75 1.83
CA GLU A 107 -0.66 -15.70 2.91
C GLU A 107 0.60 -15.90 3.76
N ARG A 108 0.45 -15.77 5.09
CA ARG A 108 1.53 -16.09 6.02
C ARG A 108 1.82 -17.59 5.96
N PRO A 109 3.04 -18.02 5.57
CA PRO A 109 3.38 -19.43 5.70
C PRO A 109 3.28 -19.84 7.17
N GLY A 110 2.72 -21.02 7.43
CA GLY A 110 2.71 -21.58 8.78
C GLY A 110 4.14 -21.70 9.32
N PRO A 111 4.40 -21.42 10.61
CA PRO A 111 5.75 -21.52 11.16
C PRO A 111 6.32 -22.92 10.95
N PRO A 112 7.58 -23.05 10.47
CA PRO A 112 8.19 -24.36 10.26
C PRO A 112 8.29 -25.10 11.60
N GLY A 113 7.64 -26.27 11.69
CA GLY A 113 7.71 -27.15 12.85
C GLY A 113 6.81 -26.80 14.04
N GLN A 114 5.90 -25.82 13.94
CA GLN A 114 4.88 -25.57 14.97
C GLN A 114 3.46 -25.98 14.50
N ARG A 115 2.61 -26.28 15.50
CA ARG A 115 1.19 -26.60 15.32
C ARG A 115 0.43 -25.42 14.70
N ALA A 116 -0.75 -25.74 14.15
CA ALA A 116 -1.67 -24.84 13.48
C ALA A 116 -1.72 -23.40 14.04
N ARG A 117 -1.88 -22.43 13.13
CA ARG A 117 -2.04 -20.99 13.41
C ARG A 117 -3.08 -20.79 14.54
N LEU A 118 -2.83 -19.83 15.43
CA LEU A 118 -3.78 -19.54 16.51
C LEU A 118 -5.06 -18.96 15.90
N PRO A 119 -6.27 -19.27 16.43
CA PRO A 119 -7.53 -18.89 15.80
C PRO A 119 -7.77 -17.38 15.62
N TRP A 120 -7.00 -16.54 16.30
CA TRP A 120 -7.10 -15.07 16.26
C TRP A 120 -6.02 -14.41 15.41
N GLU A 121 -5.07 -15.17 14.86
CA GLU A 121 -4.04 -14.64 13.98
C GLU A 121 -4.57 -14.66 12.54
N SER A 122 -4.60 -13.48 11.91
CA SER A 122 -4.97 -13.34 10.51
C SER A 122 -3.98 -14.06 9.59
N SER A 123 -4.50 -14.60 8.50
CA SER A 123 -3.68 -15.23 7.45
C SER A 123 -2.96 -14.24 6.57
N ALA A 124 -3.57 -13.09 6.33
CA ALA A 124 -3.10 -12.05 5.44
C ALA A 124 -3.76 -10.73 5.81
N TYR A 125 -3.15 -9.64 5.36
CA TYR A 125 -3.76 -8.32 5.35
C TYR A 125 -3.92 -7.84 3.92
N PHE A 126 -4.87 -6.94 3.73
CA PHE A 126 -5.01 -6.21 2.50
C PHE A 126 -5.42 -4.76 2.74
N THR A 127 -5.09 -3.90 1.79
CA THR A 127 -5.50 -2.49 1.79
C THR A 127 -5.77 -2.00 0.38
N CYS A 128 -6.55 -0.93 0.27
CA CYS A 128 -6.88 -0.33 -1.02
C CYS A 128 -6.90 1.17 -0.93
N TYR A 129 -6.38 1.82 -1.97
CA TYR A 129 -6.34 3.27 -2.05
C TYR A 129 -6.29 3.76 -3.49
N GLY A 130 -6.70 5.00 -3.71
CA GLY A 130 -6.62 5.68 -5.00
C GLY A 130 -5.40 6.58 -5.04
N VAL A 131 -4.69 6.61 -6.17
CA VAL A 131 -3.55 7.48 -6.40
C VAL A 131 -3.87 8.43 -7.54
N THR A 132 -3.44 9.69 -7.42
CA THR A 132 -3.49 10.64 -8.54
C THR A 132 -2.15 11.36 -8.66
N VAL A 133 -1.53 11.21 -9.83
CA VAL A 133 -0.27 11.87 -10.19
C VAL A 133 -0.54 12.96 -11.21
N THR A 134 -0.06 14.17 -10.95
CA THR A 134 -0.22 15.34 -11.84
C THR A 134 1.12 15.77 -12.38
N PHE A 135 1.21 15.94 -13.71
CA PHE A 135 2.41 16.36 -14.43
C PHE A 135 2.31 17.84 -14.80
N THR A 136 3.29 18.64 -14.43
CA THR A 136 3.27 20.11 -14.65
C THR A 136 4.31 20.58 -15.68
N GLY A 137 4.96 19.66 -16.40
CA GLY A 137 5.87 19.93 -17.53
C GLY A 137 7.18 20.66 -17.21
N SER A 138 7.28 21.32 -16.06
CA SER A 138 8.42 22.15 -15.64
C SER A 138 8.84 21.92 -14.17
N SER A 139 8.11 21.07 -13.45
CA SER A 139 8.40 20.66 -12.07
C SER A 139 8.22 19.14 -11.96
N PRO A 140 8.81 18.50 -10.93
CA PRO A 140 8.52 17.10 -10.64
C PRO A 140 7.00 16.88 -10.56
N PRO A 141 6.49 15.75 -11.06
CA PRO A 141 5.07 15.44 -10.92
C PRO A 141 4.68 15.41 -9.44
N SER A 142 3.49 15.95 -9.13
CA SER A 142 2.96 15.97 -7.77
C SER A 142 2.01 14.80 -7.58
N VAL A 143 2.11 14.11 -6.46
CA VAL A 143 1.17 13.06 -6.06
C VAL A 143 0.24 13.59 -5.00
N ALA A 144 -1.06 13.55 -5.29
CA ALA A 144 -2.07 13.61 -4.25
C ALA A 144 -2.10 12.21 -3.62
N GLY A 145 -1.78 12.14 -2.32
CA GLY A 145 -1.63 10.91 -1.57
C GLY A 145 -2.88 10.02 -1.62
N ALA A 146 -2.68 8.80 -1.15
CA ALA A 146 -3.64 7.71 -1.22
C ALA A 146 -4.98 8.02 -0.53
N ASP A 147 -6.01 8.37 -1.33
CA ASP A 147 -7.38 8.50 -0.84
C ASP A 147 -7.89 7.11 -0.47
N GLU A 148 -8.49 6.96 0.72
CA GLU A 148 -9.11 5.70 1.11
C GLU A 148 -10.22 5.35 0.11
N ARG A 149 -10.15 4.14 -0.46
CA ARG A 149 -11.13 3.64 -1.42
C ARG A 149 -11.59 2.25 -0.98
N ALA A 150 -12.86 1.97 -1.21
CA ALA A 150 -13.39 0.64 -0.98
C ALA A 150 -12.65 -0.39 -1.84
N CYS A 151 -12.23 -1.48 -1.22
CA CYS A 151 -11.61 -2.58 -1.94
C CYS A 151 -12.61 -3.26 -2.90
N PRO A 152 -12.18 -3.59 -4.13
CA PRO A 152 -13.02 -4.34 -5.07
C PRO A 152 -13.43 -5.69 -4.49
N SER A 153 -14.74 -5.97 -4.44
CA SER A 153 -15.27 -7.21 -3.86
C SER A 153 -14.76 -8.46 -4.56
N LEU A 154 -14.49 -8.39 -5.87
CA LEU A 154 -13.88 -9.49 -6.62
C LEU A 154 -12.52 -9.84 -6.03
N LEU A 155 -11.61 -8.89 -5.85
CA LEU A 155 -10.29 -9.16 -5.26
C LEU A 155 -10.39 -9.60 -3.79
N VAL A 156 -11.24 -8.96 -3.00
CA VAL A 156 -11.47 -9.34 -1.59
C VAL A 156 -11.95 -10.79 -1.48
N SER A 157 -12.79 -11.26 -2.39
CA SER A 157 -13.31 -12.64 -2.37
C SER A 157 -12.25 -13.72 -2.67
N ARG A 158 -11.07 -13.33 -3.17
CA ARG A 158 -9.94 -14.23 -3.46
C ARG A 158 -8.92 -14.24 -2.31
N MET A 159 -9.05 -13.32 -1.37
CA MET A 159 -8.28 -13.36 -0.14
C MET A 159 -8.75 -14.52 0.74
N PRO A 160 -7.85 -15.09 1.56
CA PRO A 160 -8.26 -16.01 2.61
C PRO A 160 -9.37 -15.43 3.49
N SER A 161 -10.27 -16.27 3.98
CA SER A 161 -11.46 -15.84 4.74
C SER A 161 -11.17 -15.13 6.06
N ASP A 162 -9.99 -15.35 6.64
CA ASP A 162 -9.48 -14.74 7.88
C ASP A 162 -8.56 -13.53 7.61
N SER A 163 -8.53 -13.03 6.37
CA SER A 163 -7.79 -11.82 6.02
C SER A 163 -8.44 -10.58 6.60
N VAL A 164 -7.62 -9.61 7.00
CA VAL A 164 -8.09 -8.37 7.62
C VAL A 164 -7.79 -7.18 6.72
N TYR A 165 -8.80 -6.32 6.54
CA TYR A 165 -8.60 -5.02 5.91
C TYR A 165 -7.83 -4.10 6.86
N MET A 166 -6.86 -3.38 6.31
CA MET A 166 -6.13 -2.35 7.00
C MET A 166 -6.31 -1.01 6.32
N VAL A 167 -6.54 0.04 7.11
CA VAL A 167 -6.61 1.40 6.57
C VAL A 167 -5.25 1.78 5.99
N PRO A 168 -5.19 2.47 4.83
CA PRO A 168 -3.93 2.86 4.20
C PRO A 168 -2.99 3.63 5.15
N SER A 169 -3.55 4.43 6.06
CA SER A 169 -2.77 5.17 7.06
C SER A 169 -2.03 4.31 8.08
N THR A 170 -2.34 3.02 8.17
CA THR A 170 -1.57 2.08 8.99
C THR A 170 -0.18 1.84 8.40
N PHE A 171 -0.01 2.11 7.11
CA PHE A 171 1.23 1.86 6.37
C PHE A 171 2.14 3.10 6.26
N TYR A 172 1.59 4.29 6.49
CA TYR A 172 2.38 5.53 6.58
C TYR A 172 3.16 5.53 7.90
N GLY A 173 4.47 5.22 7.83
CA GLY A 173 5.37 5.19 8.99
C GLY A 173 5.45 6.49 9.80
#